data_AF-A0A7V1RD21-F1
#
_entry.id   AF-A0A7V1RD21-F1
#
_cell.length_a   1.000
_cell.length_b   1.000
_cell.length_c   1.000
_cell.angle_alpha   90.00
_cell.angle_beta   90.00
_cell.angle_gamma   90.00
#
_symmetry.space_group_name_H-M   'P 1'
#
loop_
_entity.id
_entity.type
_entity.pdbx_description
1 polymer ?
#
loop_
_entity_poly.entity_id
_entity_poly.type
_entity_poly.pdbx_seq_one_letter_code
_entity_poly.pdbx_strand_id
1 'polypeptide(L)'
;MRASTAAQPQNRESDLLAGLNPAQREAVTHGDGPLLIFAGAGSGKTRVLTHRVAWLISHRGAHPRSILAVTFTNKAANEMRERIARLLGAEEAGNGTRQDARLPWIGTFHAICARLLRESGEKTGLKRDFLVYDDGDQLTLVREALRQLQIDDKRFAPRAVLSLISRAKEQLISAEEFGNHYRGFFEDICGRVYGLYQQKLQMNRALDFDDLLMAMVRLLQQRQDVREKLQDRFRHILVDEYQDVNHAQYALLKLLAGGR
;
A
#
# COMPACT_ATOMS: atom_id res chain seq x y z
N MET A 1 -41.66 32.39 3.21
CA MET A 1 -40.67 31.78 2.30
C MET A 1 -39.31 32.43 2.53
N ARG A 2 -38.39 31.76 3.24
CA ARG A 2 -36.99 32.20 3.35
C ARG A 2 -36.18 31.35 2.38
N ALA A 3 -35.62 32.00 1.37
CA ALA A 3 -34.72 31.38 0.42
C ALA A 3 -33.45 30.91 1.18
N SER A 4 -33.15 29.63 1.07
CA SER A 4 -31.90 29.04 1.51
C SER A 4 -30.82 29.44 0.50
N THR A 5 -29.90 30.30 0.91
CA THR A 5 -28.74 30.69 0.11
C THR A 5 -27.76 29.52 0.12
N ALA A 6 -27.70 28.76 -0.97
CA ALA A 6 -26.61 27.84 -1.21
C ALA A 6 -25.30 28.65 -1.31
N ALA A 7 -24.33 28.37 -0.44
CA ALA A 7 -22.99 28.95 -0.53
C ALA A 7 -22.39 28.60 -1.90
N GLN A 8 -21.96 29.62 -2.65
CA GLN A 8 -21.41 29.47 -3.99
C GLN A 8 -20.08 28.69 -3.98
N PRO A 9 -19.82 27.82 -4.98
CA PRO A 9 -18.61 27.01 -5.09
C PRO A 9 -17.31 27.81 -5.32
N GLN A 10 -17.38 29.10 -5.68
CA GLN A 10 -16.20 29.91 -6.04
C GLN A 10 -15.22 30.19 -4.89
N ASN A 11 -15.64 30.09 -3.62
CA ASN A 11 -14.78 30.42 -2.48
C ASN A 11 -13.79 29.28 -2.13
N ARG A 12 -14.16 28.01 -2.39
CA ARG A 12 -13.34 26.84 -2.01
C ARG A 12 -12.12 26.63 -2.92
N GLU A 13 -12.16 27.12 -4.16
CA GLU A 13 -11.05 27.03 -5.11
C GLU A 13 -9.87 27.89 -4.65
N SER A 14 -10.18 29.13 -4.27
CA SER A 14 -9.22 30.07 -3.69
C SER A 14 -8.57 29.48 -2.44
N ASP A 15 -9.36 28.84 -1.57
CA ASP A 15 -8.87 28.28 -0.29
C ASP A 15 -7.93 27.09 -0.48
N LEU A 16 -8.25 26.13 -1.38
CA LEU A 16 -7.40 24.96 -1.60
C LEU A 16 -6.10 25.29 -2.32
N LEU A 17 -6.08 26.31 -3.16
CA LEU A 17 -4.86 26.73 -3.85
C LEU A 17 -4.08 27.80 -3.07
N ALA A 18 -4.67 28.37 -2.01
CA ALA A 18 -4.04 29.40 -1.19
C ALA A 18 -2.69 28.94 -0.60
N GLY A 19 -1.68 29.81 -0.73
CA GLY A 19 -0.34 29.58 -0.20
C GLY A 19 0.46 28.46 -0.89
N LEU A 20 0.01 27.95 -2.03
CA LEU A 20 0.80 27.10 -2.93
C LEU A 20 1.59 27.96 -3.91
N ASN A 21 2.85 27.60 -4.14
CA ASN A 21 3.66 28.23 -5.20
C ASN A 21 3.19 27.75 -6.60
N PRO A 22 3.67 28.37 -7.72
CA PRO A 22 3.20 28.01 -9.06
C PRO A 22 3.34 26.53 -9.41
N ALA A 23 4.49 25.90 -9.13
CA ALA A 23 4.71 24.48 -9.42
C ALA A 23 3.84 23.55 -8.57
N GLN A 24 3.62 23.90 -7.29
CA GLN A 24 2.70 23.17 -6.42
C GLN A 24 1.25 23.28 -6.91
N ARG A 25 0.83 24.47 -7.37
CA ARG A 25 -0.50 24.66 -7.96
C ARG A 25 -0.69 23.82 -9.20
N GLU A 26 0.29 23.84 -10.12
CA GLU A 26 0.27 23.01 -11.33
C GLU A 26 0.13 21.52 -11.00
N ALA A 27 0.90 21.02 -10.03
CA ALA A 27 0.80 19.64 -9.59
C ALA A 27 -0.57 19.30 -8.96
N VAL A 28 -1.15 20.22 -8.18
CA VAL A 28 -2.47 20.05 -7.56
C VAL A 28 -3.60 20.10 -8.59
N THR A 29 -3.51 20.97 -9.58
CA THR A 29 -4.57 21.17 -10.58
C THR A 29 -4.43 20.29 -11.82
N HIS A 30 -3.33 19.53 -11.93
CA HIS A 30 -3.04 18.61 -13.02
C HIS A 30 -4.27 17.84 -13.49
N GLY A 31 -4.36 17.61 -14.79
CA GLY A 31 -5.48 16.94 -15.42
C GLY A 31 -5.47 15.43 -15.18
N ASP A 32 -5.85 14.70 -16.22
CA ASP A 32 -5.78 13.25 -16.27
C ASP A 32 -4.40 12.80 -16.77
N GLY A 33 -4.08 11.53 -16.48
CA GLY A 33 -2.83 10.89 -16.89
C GLY A 33 -1.75 10.89 -15.81
N PRO A 34 -0.58 10.29 -16.12
CA PRO A 34 0.51 10.14 -15.17
C PRO A 34 1.22 11.47 -14.89
N LEU A 35 1.49 11.72 -13.62
CA LEU A 35 2.27 12.86 -13.15
C LEU A 35 3.38 12.40 -12.21
N LEU A 36 4.62 12.79 -12.52
CA LEU A 36 5.77 12.61 -11.64
C LEU A 36 6.20 13.96 -11.08
N ILE A 37 6.30 14.04 -9.75
CA ILE A 37 6.70 15.26 -9.04
C ILE A 37 8.10 15.06 -8.46
N PHE A 38 9.09 15.77 -8.99
CA PHE A 38 10.43 15.83 -8.41
C PHE A 38 10.45 16.91 -7.31
N ALA A 39 10.68 16.49 -6.07
CA ALA A 39 10.62 17.37 -4.91
C ALA A 39 11.75 17.03 -3.94
N GLY A 40 12.60 18.00 -3.59
CA GLY A 40 13.61 17.85 -2.55
C GLY A 40 13.00 17.84 -1.14
N ALA A 41 13.81 17.56 -0.12
CA ALA A 41 13.39 17.65 1.28
C ALA A 41 12.82 19.05 1.59
N GLY A 42 11.71 19.12 2.33
CA GLY A 42 11.08 20.39 2.72
C GLY A 42 10.31 21.12 1.61
N SER A 43 10.26 20.60 0.37
CA SER A 43 9.55 21.22 -0.77
C SER A 43 8.01 21.19 -0.68
N GLY A 44 7.46 20.53 0.34
CA GLY A 44 6.02 20.41 0.54
C GLY A 44 5.36 19.28 -0.28
N LYS A 45 6.07 18.21 -0.64
CA LYS A 45 5.51 17.04 -1.36
C LYS A 45 4.21 16.51 -0.75
N THR A 46 4.19 16.25 0.56
CA THR A 46 2.99 15.80 1.28
C THR A 46 1.86 16.85 1.23
N ARG A 47 2.20 18.15 1.25
CA ARG A 47 1.22 19.23 1.07
C ARG A 47 0.60 19.18 -0.32
N VAL A 48 1.40 18.99 -1.36
CA VAL A 48 0.91 18.84 -2.74
C VAL A 48 -0.02 17.63 -2.86
N LEU A 49 0.38 16.46 -2.34
CA LEU A 49 -0.45 15.24 -2.41
C LEU A 49 -1.80 15.41 -1.69
N THR A 50 -1.79 15.98 -0.48
CA THR A 50 -3.03 16.19 0.29
C THR A 50 -3.96 17.21 -0.35
N HIS A 51 -3.41 18.33 -0.85
CA HIS A 51 -4.18 19.32 -1.61
C HIS A 51 -4.71 18.75 -2.93
N ARG A 52 -3.93 17.91 -3.62
CA ARG A 52 -4.36 17.23 -4.85
C ARG A 52 -5.57 16.33 -4.60
N VAL A 53 -5.55 15.54 -3.53
CA VAL A 53 -6.70 14.71 -3.15
C VAL A 53 -7.92 15.58 -2.85
N ALA A 54 -7.76 16.64 -2.08
CA ALA A 54 -8.86 17.56 -1.78
C ALA A 54 -9.43 18.21 -3.05
N TRP A 55 -8.55 18.61 -3.99
CA TRP A 55 -8.91 19.16 -5.30
C TRP A 55 -9.70 18.17 -6.15
N LEU A 56 -9.23 16.93 -6.25
CA LEU A 56 -9.91 15.86 -6.99
C LEU A 56 -11.35 15.68 -6.48
N ILE A 57 -11.55 15.66 -5.16
CA ILE A 57 -12.87 15.45 -4.57
C ILE A 57 -13.77 16.68 -4.75
N SER A 58 -13.28 17.86 -4.38
CA SER A 58 -14.10 19.07 -4.28
C SER A 58 -14.33 19.80 -5.60
N HIS A 59 -13.36 19.75 -6.53
CA HIS A 59 -13.40 20.52 -7.78
C HIS A 59 -13.59 19.62 -9.01
N ARG A 60 -12.99 18.43 -9.01
CA ARG A 60 -13.15 17.46 -10.11
C ARG A 60 -14.30 16.47 -9.86
N GLY A 61 -14.94 16.51 -8.69
CA GLY A 61 -16.08 15.65 -8.35
C GLY A 61 -15.72 14.16 -8.20
N ALA A 62 -14.44 13.82 -7.99
CA ALA A 62 -14.02 12.45 -7.79
C ALA A 62 -14.64 11.88 -6.51
N HIS A 63 -15.22 10.68 -6.61
CA HIS A 63 -15.74 9.99 -5.44
C HIS A 63 -14.58 9.62 -4.51
N PRO A 64 -14.61 9.88 -3.18
CA PRO A 64 -13.46 9.62 -2.31
C PRO A 64 -12.92 8.19 -2.41
N ARG A 65 -13.83 7.19 -2.47
CA ARG A 65 -13.45 5.78 -2.62
C ARG A 65 -12.79 5.41 -3.95
N SER A 66 -12.76 6.32 -4.93
CA SER A 66 -12.05 6.12 -6.19
C SER A 66 -10.60 6.60 -6.16
N ILE A 67 -10.14 7.10 -5.01
CA ILE A 67 -8.79 7.59 -4.81
C ILE A 67 -8.05 6.64 -3.84
N LEU A 68 -6.87 6.20 -4.26
CA LEU A 68 -5.91 5.45 -3.46
C LEU A 68 -4.68 6.34 -3.22
N ALA A 69 -4.32 6.56 -1.97
CA ALA A 69 -3.10 7.26 -1.56
C ALA A 69 -2.25 6.34 -0.69
N VAL A 70 -1.03 6.05 -1.14
CA VAL A 70 -0.13 5.08 -0.51
C VAL A 70 1.09 5.78 0.07
N THR A 71 1.50 5.39 1.27
CA THR A 71 2.71 5.86 1.96
C THR A 71 3.55 4.67 2.47
N PHE A 72 4.73 4.93 3.02
CA PHE A 72 5.59 3.88 3.60
C PHE A 72 5.38 3.65 5.09
N THR A 73 4.86 4.65 5.83
CA THR A 73 4.69 4.54 7.28
C THR A 73 3.25 4.82 7.70
N ASN A 74 2.82 4.14 8.77
CA ASN A 74 1.50 4.37 9.37
C ASN A 74 1.34 5.82 9.86
N LYS A 75 2.42 6.40 10.39
CA LYS A 75 2.47 7.81 10.80
C LYS A 75 2.16 8.74 9.62
N ALA A 76 2.85 8.58 8.50
CA ALA A 76 2.61 9.39 7.29
C ALA A 76 1.19 9.19 6.74
N ALA A 77 0.67 7.97 6.75
CA ALA A 77 -0.71 7.69 6.34
C ALA A 77 -1.74 8.41 7.24
N ASN A 78 -1.52 8.43 8.55
CA ASN A 78 -2.40 9.11 9.50
C ASN A 78 -2.33 10.63 9.36
N GLU A 79 -1.13 11.19 9.27
CA GLU A 79 -0.95 12.63 9.03
C GLU A 79 -1.58 13.08 7.70
N MET A 80 -1.43 12.28 6.63
CA MET A 80 -2.06 12.53 5.33
C MET A 80 -3.60 12.52 5.46
N ARG A 81 -4.15 11.54 6.19
CA ARG A 81 -5.59 11.42 6.46
C ARG A 81 -6.14 12.64 7.21
N GLU A 82 -5.50 13.05 8.29
CA GLU A 82 -5.90 14.22 9.08
C GLU A 82 -5.85 15.51 8.25
N ARG A 83 -4.81 15.69 7.42
CA ARG A 83 -4.71 16.85 6.52
C ARG A 83 -5.82 16.87 5.49
N ILE A 84 -6.13 15.74 4.85
CA ILE A 84 -7.22 15.66 3.86
C ILE A 84 -8.57 15.93 4.54
N ALA A 85 -8.81 15.36 5.73
CA ALA A 85 -10.04 15.60 6.48
C ALA A 85 -10.26 17.10 6.77
N ARG A 86 -9.20 17.80 7.18
CA ARG A 86 -9.19 19.26 7.36
C ARG A 86 -9.54 20.02 6.09
N LEU A 87 -8.86 19.73 5.00
CA LEU A 87 -9.07 20.41 3.71
C LEU A 87 -10.48 20.19 3.18
N LEU A 88 -11.13 19.08 3.52
CA LEU A 88 -12.51 18.78 3.12
C LEU A 88 -13.55 19.32 4.11
N GLY A 89 -13.15 19.97 5.20
CA GLY A 89 -14.05 20.45 6.25
C GLY A 89 -14.80 19.31 6.95
N ALA A 90 -14.14 18.15 7.10
CA ALA A 90 -14.71 16.95 7.71
C ALA A 90 -14.34 16.80 9.20
N GLU A 91 -13.77 17.83 9.82
CA GLU A 91 -13.53 17.85 11.27
C GLU A 91 -14.85 18.13 12.01
N GLU A 92 -15.11 17.39 13.09
CA GLU A 92 -16.27 17.52 14.00
C GLU A 92 -17.58 16.78 13.61
N ALA A 93 -17.57 15.45 13.71
CA ALA A 93 -18.74 14.69 14.18
C ALA A 93 -18.26 13.34 14.73
N GLY A 94 -18.27 13.17 16.05
CA GLY A 94 -17.65 12.06 16.76
C GLY A 94 -18.06 10.64 16.33
N ASN A 95 -17.25 9.70 16.82
CA ASN A 95 -17.47 8.26 16.93
C ASN A 95 -18.23 7.55 15.80
N GLY A 96 -17.45 7.01 14.85
CA GLY A 96 -17.71 5.69 14.28
C GLY A 96 -18.55 5.64 13.00
N THR A 97 -18.02 4.93 12.01
CA THR A 97 -18.67 4.35 10.81
C THR A 97 -19.13 5.26 9.66
N ARG A 98 -19.55 6.51 9.88
CA ARG A 98 -19.99 7.40 8.76
C ARG A 98 -18.87 8.25 8.13
N GLN A 99 -17.74 8.44 8.81
CA GLN A 99 -16.62 9.27 8.32
C GLN A 99 -15.77 8.57 7.23
N ASP A 100 -15.59 7.25 7.29
CA ASP A 100 -14.77 6.50 6.33
C ASP A 100 -15.30 6.55 4.89
N ALA A 101 -16.60 6.80 4.71
CA ALA A 101 -17.19 6.91 3.38
C ALA A 101 -16.80 8.20 2.64
N ARG A 102 -16.38 9.24 3.38
CA ARG A 102 -16.00 10.55 2.83
C ARG A 102 -14.51 10.70 2.60
N LEU A 103 -13.70 9.76 3.10
CA LEU A 103 -12.26 9.76 2.95
C LEU A 103 -11.82 8.77 1.88
N PRO A 104 -10.68 9.05 1.22
CA PRO A 104 -10.12 8.12 0.26
C PRO A 104 -9.45 6.94 0.95
N TRP A 105 -8.99 5.98 0.14
CA TRP A 105 -8.17 4.88 0.64
C TRP A 105 -6.78 5.42 0.94
N ILE A 106 -6.43 5.54 2.22
CA ILE A 106 -5.13 6.03 2.66
C ILE A 106 -4.49 4.97 3.56
N GLY A 107 -3.26 4.57 3.26
CA GLY A 107 -2.55 3.59 4.08
C GLY A 107 -1.17 3.26 3.55
N THR A 108 -0.47 2.39 4.26
CA THR A 108 0.74 1.78 3.73
C THR A 108 0.41 0.74 2.67
N PHE A 109 1.38 0.39 1.82
CA PHE A 109 1.24 -0.71 0.87
C PHE A 109 0.70 -1.98 1.53
N HIS A 110 1.28 -2.37 2.66
CA HIS A 110 0.87 -3.55 3.43
C HIS A 110 -0.55 -3.44 3.98
N ALA A 111 -0.92 -2.31 4.59
CA ALA A 111 -2.26 -2.11 5.14
C ALA A 111 -3.33 -2.14 4.04
N ILE A 112 -3.04 -1.55 2.88
CA ILE A 112 -3.93 -1.58 1.71
C ILE A 112 -4.07 -3.00 1.17
N CYS A 113 -2.97 -3.74 1.00
CA CYS A 113 -3.01 -5.13 0.54
C CYS A 113 -3.79 -6.02 1.51
N ALA A 114 -3.52 -5.93 2.81
CA ALA A 114 -4.28 -6.67 3.82
C ALA A 114 -5.77 -6.39 3.74
N ARG A 115 -6.17 -5.11 3.63
CA ARG A 115 -7.58 -4.74 3.50
C ARG A 115 -8.21 -5.28 2.21
N LEU A 116 -7.53 -5.17 1.08
CA LEU A 116 -8.03 -5.66 -0.21
C LEU A 116 -8.12 -7.19 -0.28
N LEU A 117 -7.14 -7.89 0.28
CA LEU A 117 -7.15 -9.35 0.40
C LEU A 117 -8.29 -9.82 1.30
N ARG A 118 -8.59 -9.11 2.39
CA ARG A 118 -9.77 -9.41 3.22
C ARG A 118 -11.09 -9.14 2.50
N GLU A 119 -11.16 -8.10 1.66
CA GLU A 119 -12.34 -7.83 0.81
C GLU A 119 -12.53 -8.85 -0.33
N SER A 120 -11.43 -9.45 -0.83
CA SER A 120 -11.43 -10.27 -2.05
C SER A 120 -11.05 -11.75 -1.82
N GLY A 121 -10.82 -12.16 -0.57
CA GLY A 121 -10.15 -13.42 -0.22
C GLY A 121 -10.84 -14.70 -0.68
N GLU A 122 -12.16 -14.71 -0.80
CA GLU A 122 -12.88 -15.87 -1.35
C GLU A 122 -12.40 -16.25 -2.76
N LYS A 123 -11.87 -15.28 -3.52
CA LYS A 123 -11.35 -15.49 -4.87
C LYS A 123 -9.87 -15.89 -4.94
N THR A 124 -9.13 -15.79 -3.83
CA THR A 124 -7.69 -16.12 -3.72
C THR A 124 -7.44 -17.50 -3.11
N GLY A 125 -8.46 -18.14 -2.52
CA GLY A 125 -8.26 -19.31 -1.67
C GLY A 125 -7.73 -18.97 -0.26
N LEU A 126 -7.48 -17.68 0.03
CA LEU A 126 -7.15 -17.22 1.38
C LEU A 126 -8.45 -16.90 2.14
N LYS A 127 -8.60 -17.47 3.33
CA LYS A 127 -9.70 -17.06 4.21
C LYS A 127 -9.49 -15.62 4.67
N ARG A 128 -10.60 -14.90 4.92
CA ARG A 128 -10.57 -13.47 5.29
C ARG A 128 -9.96 -13.21 6.67
N ASP A 129 -9.83 -14.24 7.51
CA ASP A 129 -9.38 -14.20 8.90
C ASP A 129 -7.89 -14.54 9.07
N PHE A 130 -7.07 -14.41 8.01
CA PHE A 130 -5.63 -14.65 8.12
C PHE A 130 -4.97 -13.71 9.14
N LEU A 131 -3.97 -14.26 9.83
CA LEU A 131 -3.08 -13.53 10.73
C LEU A 131 -2.00 -12.80 9.94
N VAL A 132 -1.57 -11.64 10.43
CA VAL A 132 -0.41 -10.93 9.89
C VAL A 132 0.70 -11.03 10.93
N TYR A 133 1.80 -11.69 10.57
CA TYR A 133 2.95 -11.87 11.44
C TYR A 133 3.83 -10.62 11.44
N ASP A 134 4.19 -10.14 12.62
CA ASP A 134 5.15 -9.04 12.77
C ASP A 134 6.61 -9.55 12.73
N ASP A 135 7.58 -8.66 12.89
CA ASP A 135 9.01 -9.03 12.83
C ASP A 135 9.41 -10.04 13.92
N GLY A 136 8.76 -10.00 15.08
CA GLY A 136 9.00 -10.92 16.19
C GLY A 136 8.46 -12.32 15.90
N ASP A 137 7.23 -12.39 15.37
CA ASP A 137 6.60 -13.63 14.93
C ASP A 137 7.42 -14.29 13.81
N GLN A 138 7.81 -13.51 12.80
CA GLN A 138 8.63 -13.98 11.67
C GLN A 138 9.97 -14.55 12.15
N LEU A 139 10.67 -13.82 13.03
CA LEU A 139 11.96 -14.26 13.56
C LEU A 139 11.84 -15.55 14.38
N THR A 140 10.74 -15.72 15.12
CA THR A 140 10.43 -16.94 15.86
C THR A 140 10.25 -18.11 14.90
N LEU A 141 9.48 -17.92 13.83
CA LEU A 141 9.21 -18.96 12.85
C LEU A 141 10.47 -19.39 12.07
N VAL A 142 11.36 -18.44 11.75
CA VAL A 142 12.67 -18.75 11.12
C VAL A 142 13.54 -19.58 12.06
N ARG A 143 13.59 -19.27 13.36
CA ARG A 143 14.33 -20.09 14.35
C ARG A 143 13.78 -21.51 14.44
N GLU A 144 12.47 -21.66 14.43
CA GLU A 144 11.85 -22.99 14.40
C GLU A 144 12.21 -23.77 13.14
N ALA A 145 12.18 -23.11 11.97
CA ALA A 145 12.55 -23.73 10.71
C ALA A 145 14.02 -24.17 10.69
N LEU A 146 14.95 -23.34 11.19
CA LEU A 146 16.37 -23.70 11.35
C LEU A 146 16.54 -24.93 12.24
N ARG A 147 15.88 -24.94 13.41
CA ARG A 147 15.94 -26.07 14.36
C ARG A 147 15.41 -27.35 13.73
N GLN A 148 14.28 -27.29 13.04
CA GLN A 148 13.65 -28.46 12.41
C GLN A 148 14.49 -29.03 11.26
N LEU A 149 15.22 -28.17 10.55
CA LEU A 149 16.16 -28.58 9.50
C LEU A 149 17.54 -28.99 10.04
N GLN A 150 17.73 -28.98 11.36
CA GLN A 150 18.99 -29.26 12.05
C GLN A 150 20.14 -28.34 11.59
N ILE A 151 19.83 -27.06 11.35
CA ILE A 151 20.79 -26.02 10.96
C ILE A 151 21.18 -25.20 12.18
N ASP A 152 22.49 -25.00 12.37
CA ASP A 152 23.05 -24.22 13.47
C ASP A 152 22.76 -22.71 13.29
N ASP A 153 22.00 -22.14 14.23
CA ASP A 153 21.59 -20.73 14.23
C ASP A 153 22.73 -19.76 14.56
N LYS A 154 23.87 -20.26 15.06
CA LYS A 154 25.10 -19.47 15.22
C LYS A 154 25.83 -19.26 13.91
N ARG A 155 25.77 -20.27 13.02
CA ARG A 155 26.34 -20.18 11.67
C ARG A 155 25.40 -19.45 10.71
N PHE A 156 24.10 -19.64 10.88
CA PHE A 156 23.06 -19.05 10.04
C PHE A 156 22.16 -18.16 10.89
N ALA A 157 22.60 -16.92 11.10
CA ALA A 157 21.89 -15.98 11.96
C ALA A 157 20.44 -15.78 11.46
N PRO A 158 19.40 -16.02 12.30
CA PRO A 158 18.00 -15.97 11.87
C PRO A 158 17.59 -14.68 11.18
N ARG A 159 18.13 -13.53 11.62
CA ARG A 159 17.87 -12.22 10.98
C ARG A 159 18.45 -12.12 9.57
N ALA A 160 19.63 -12.70 9.32
CA ALA A 160 20.23 -12.68 8.00
C ALA A 160 19.42 -13.56 7.03
N VAL A 161 18.95 -14.71 7.50
CA VAL A 161 18.06 -15.59 6.73
C VAL A 161 16.74 -14.86 6.41
N LEU A 162 16.09 -14.26 7.41
CA LEU A 162 14.84 -13.53 7.21
C LEU A 162 15.00 -12.34 6.25
N SER A 163 16.11 -11.60 6.34
CA SER A 163 16.41 -10.49 5.43
C SER A 163 16.57 -10.97 3.98
N LEU A 164 17.20 -12.13 3.75
CA LEU A 164 17.33 -12.70 2.41
C LEU A 164 15.97 -13.21 1.88
N ILE A 165 15.15 -13.80 2.74
CA ILE A 165 13.77 -14.20 2.38
C ILE A 165 12.96 -12.96 1.97
N SER A 166 12.97 -11.91 2.79
CA SER A 166 12.27 -10.66 2.51
C SER A 166 12.72 -10.07 1.17
N ARG A 167 14.03 -9.96 0.92
CA ARG A 167 14.57 -9.50 -0.36
C ARG A 167 14.08 -10.32 -1.56
N ALA A 168 13.96 -11.64 -1.42
CA ALA A 168 13.42 -12.49 -2.48
C ALA A 168 11.93 -12.20 -2.73
N LYS A 169 11.13 -12.07 -1.66
CA LYS A 169 9.71 -11.74 -1.74
C LYS A 169 9.45 -10.35 -2.35
N GLU A 170 10.28 -9.36 -2.02
CA GLU A 170 10.25 -8.02 -2.63
C GLU A 170 10.51 -8.04 -4.15
N GLN A 171 11.23 -9.06 -4.63
CA GLN A 171 11.43 -9.34 -6.06
C GLN A 171 10.39 -10.30 -6.65
N LEU A 172 9.32 -10.61 -5.90
CA LEU A 172 8.27 -11.55 -6.26
C LEU A 172 8.76 -13.00 -6.48
N ILE A 173 9.92 -13.37 -5.92
CA ILE A 173 10.50 -14.70 -6.03
C ILE A 173 9.90 -15.59 -4.94
N SER A 174 9.26 -16.69 -5.34
CA SER A 174 8.72 -17.70 -4.43
C SER A 174 9.81 -18.59 -3.81
N ALA A 175 9.45 -19.37 -2.79
CA ALA A 175 10.37 -20.34 -2.19
C ALA A 175 10.78 -21.43 -3.20
N GLU A 176 9.86 -21.80 -4.08
CA GLU A 176 10.06 -22.77 -5.17
C GLU A 176 11.02 -22.23 -6.23
N GLU A 177 10.96 -20.93 -6.53
CA GLU A 177 11.83 -20.27 -7.52
C GLU A 177 13.17 -19.83 -6.95
N PHE A 178 13.30 -19.75 -5.61
CA PHE A 178 14.45 -19.16 -4.93
C PHE A 178 15.81 -19.68 -5.45
N GLY A 179 15.96 -21.00 -5.59
CA GLY A 179 17.20 -21.64 -6.05
C GLY A 179 17.57 -21.37 -7.51
N ASN A 180 16.64 -20.81 -8.31
CA ASN A 180 16.93 -20.37 -9.68
C ASN A 180 17.57 -18.98 -9.72
N HIS A 181 17.32 -18.16 -8.69
CA HIS A 181 17.76 -16.76 -8.62
C HIS A 181 18.95 -16.54 -7.68
N TYR A 182 19.04 -17.34 -6.62
CA TYR A 182 20.10 -17.25 -5.62
C TYR A 182 20.93 -18.53 -5.64
N ARG A 183 22.27 -18.36 -5.62
CA ARG A 183 23.24 -19.45 -5.64
C ARG A 183 24.33 -19.18 -4.62
N GLY A 184 24.73 -20.21 -3.90
CA GLY A 184 25.78 -20.13 -2.89
C GLY A 184 25.44 -20.94 -1.66
N PHE A 185 26.45 -21.29 -0.86
CA PHE A 185 26.24 -22.15 0.29
C PHE A 185 25.24 -21.57 1.30
N PHE A 186 25.27 -20.24 1.52
CA PHE A 186 24.32 -19.58 2.41
C PHE A 186 22.92 -19.52 1.80
N GLU A 187 22.83 -19.19 0.52
CA GLU A 187 21.61 -19.09 -0.26
C GLU A 187 20.89 -20.45 -0.35
N ASP A 188 21.61 -21.54 -0.59
CA ASP A 188 21.04 -22.88 -0.69
C ASP A 188 20.40 -23.32 0.64
N ILE A 189 21.06 -22.98 1.76
CA ILE A 189 20.50 -23.19 3.10
C ILE A 189 19.29 -22.28 3.33
N CYS A 190 19.36 -21.01 2.96
CA CYS A 190 18.24 -20.08 3.07
C CYS A 190 17.03 -20.52 2.24
N GLY A 191 17.22 -21.07 1.04
CA GLY A 191 16.14 -21.61 0.21
C GLY A 191 15.39 -22.75 0.90
N ARG A 192 16.12 -23.66 1.56
CA ARG A 192 15.52 -24.73 2.37
C ARG A 192 14.72 -24.17 3.56
N VAL A 193 15.28 -23.18 4.27
CA VAL A 193 14.60 -22.52 5.39
C VAL A 193 13.37 -21.76 4.89
N TYR A 194 13.45 -21.09 3.74
CA TYR A 194 12.36 -20.33 3.14
C TYR A 194 11.18 -21.24 2.78
N GLY A 195 11.44 -22.40 2.18
CA GLY A 195 10.41 -23.41 1.89
C GLY A 195 9.65 -23.84 3.14
N LEU A 196 10.36 -24.21 4.21
CA LEU A 196 9.73 -24.62 5.48
C LEU A 196 9.02 -23.44 6.18
N TYR A 197 9.59 -22.24 6.11
CA TYR A 197 9.01 -21.02 6.65
C TYR A 197 7.65 -20.71 5.98
N GLN A 198 7.56 -20.75 4.65
CA GLN A 198 6.28 -20.56 3.95
C GLN A 198 5.26 -21.65 4.28
N GLN A 199 5.69 -22.91 4.37
CA GLN A 199 4.80 -24.01 4.76
C GLN A 199 4.20 -23.77 6.16
N LYS A 200 5.02 -23.32 7.11
CA LYS A 200 4.55 -23.01 8.47
C LYS A 200 3.58 -21.82 8.51
N LEU A 201 3.88 -20.74 7.77
CA LEU A 201 2.94 -19.61 7.62
C LEU A 201 1.58 -20.09 7.09
N GLN A 202 1.59 -20.92 6.05
CA GLN A 202 0.38 -21.48 5.47
C GLN A 202 -0.41 -22.35 6.46
N MET A 203 0.27 -23.24 7.21
CA MET A 203 -0.35 -24.07 8.25
C MET A 203 -1.01 -23.22 9.35
N ASN A 204 -0.36 -22.11 9.73
CA ASN A 204 -0.88 -21.16 10.72
C ASN A 204 -1.92 -20.19 10.15
N ARG A 205 -2.26 -20.30 8.85
CA ARG A 205 -3.13 -19.34 8.14
C ARG A 205 -2.67 -17.90 8.33
N ALA A 206 -1.36 -17.71 8.27
CA ALA A 206 -0.70 -16.44 8.47
C ALA A 206 0.01 -15.98 7.19
N LEU A 207 0.18 -14.67 7.06
CA LEU A 207 1.00 -14.01 6.05
C LEU A 207 1.95 -13.08 6.80
N ASP A 208 3.18 -12.93 6.34
CA ASP A 208 4.01 -11.79 6.74
C ASP A 208 3.74 -10.56 5.87
N PHE A 209 4.45 -9.47 6.13
CA PHE A 209 4.25 -8.22 5.39
C PHE A 209 4.52 -8.40 3.89
N ASP A 210 5.60 -9.07 3.51
CA ASP A 210 5.95 -9.26 2.10
C ASP A 210 4.98 -10.20 1.38
N ASP A 211 4.44 -11.20 2.09
CA ASP A 211 3.39 -12.06 1.56
C ASP A 211 2.12 -11.30 1.20
N LEU A 212 1.77 -10.22 1.93
CA LEU A 212 0.62 -9.39 1.57
C LEU A 212 0.78 -8.79 0.17
N LEU A 213 1.99 -8.30 -0.15
CA LEU A 213 2.32 -7.76 -1.47
C LEU A 213 2.30 -8.85 -2.53
N MET A 214 3.03 -9.95 -2.30
CA MET A 214 3.09 -11.07 -3.26
C MET A 214 1.71 -11.66 -3.55
N ALA A 215 0.91 -11.91 -2.51
CA ALA A 215 -0.44 -12.46 -2.65
C ALA A 215 -1.36 -11.51 -3.43
N MET A 216 -1.26 -10.20 -3.18
CA MET A 216 -2.04 -9.20 -3.92
C MET A 216 -1.62 -9.14 -5.39
N VAL A 217 -0.32 -9.11 -5.68
CA VAL A 217 0.18 -9.12 -7.07
C VAL A 217 -0.27 -10.38 -7.81
N ARG A 218 -0.10 -11.56 -7.20
CA ARG A 218 -0.56 -12.83 -7.78
C ARG A 218 -2.06 -12.84 -8.05
N LEU A 219 -2.87 -12.36 -7.09
CA LEU A 219 -4.32 -12.23 -7.28
C LEU A 219 -4.64 -11.38 -8.51
N LEU A 220 -4.03 -10.21 -8.65
CA LEU A 220 -4.30 -9.33 -9.79
C LEU A 220 -3.78 -9.88 -11.12
N GLN A 221 -2.71 -10.66 -11.12
CA GLN A 221 -2.23 -11.33 -12.33
C GLN A 221 -3.18 -12.45 -12.77
N GLN A 222 -3.65 -13.27 -11.83
CA GLN A 222 -4.46 -14.46 -12.10
C GLN A 222 -5.96 -14.18 -12.28
N ARG A 223 -6.47 -13.11 -11.66
CA ARG A 223 -7.92 -12.80 -11.63
C ARG A 223 -8.20 -11.46 -12.29
N GLN A 224 -8.42 -11.50 -13.60
CA GLN A 224 -8.78 -10.32 -14.39
C GLN A 224 -10.04 -9.62 -13.85
N ASP A 225 -11.05 -10.37 -13.41
CA ASP A 225 -12.29 -9.83 -12.84
C ASP A 225 -12.06 -9.00 -11.56
N VAL A 226 -11.10 -9.39 -10.73
CA VAL A 226 -10.71 -8.63 -9.54
C VAL A 226 -9.89 -7.40 -9.94
N ARG A 227 -8.94 -7.58 -10.86
CA ARG A 227 -8.09 -6.49 -11.36
C ARG A 227 -8.90 -5.36 -11.99
N GLU A 228 -9.81 -5.67 -12.92
CA GLU A 228 -10.66 -4.67 -13.58
C GLU A 228 -11.54 -3.94 -12.57
N LYS A 229 -12.16 -4.67 -11.63
CA LYS A 229 -12.96 -4.06 -10.55
C LYS A 229 -12.15 -3.06 -9.71
N LEU A 230 -10.88 -3.37 -9.41
CA LEU A 230 -10.02 -2.46 -8.66
C LEU A 230 -9.49 -1.31 -9.51
N GLN A 231 -9.19 -1.53 -10.79
CA GLN A 231 -8.84 -0.47 -11.73
C GLN A 231 -10.00 0.52 -11.95
N ASP A 232 -11.24 0.03 -11.97
CA ASP A 232 -12.44 0.86 -12.06
C ASP A 232 -12.74 1.60 -10.76
N ARG A 233 -12.47 0.95 -9.62
CA ARG A 233 -12.54 1.62 -8.32
C ARG A 233 -11.47 2.72 -8.26
N PHE A 234 -10.19 2.37 -8.30
CA PHE A 234 -9.09 3.31 -8.08
C PHE A 234 -8.73 4.06 -9.37
N ARG A 235 -9.52 5.10 -9.66
CA ARG A 235 -9.30 6.00 -10.81
C ARG A 235 -8.14 6.97 -10.60
N HIS A 236 -7.79 7.25 -9.35
CA HIS A 236 -6.63 8.06 -8.99
C HIS A 236 -5.76 7.31 -8.00
N ILE A 237 -4.48 7.17 -8.31
CA ILE A 237 -3.48 6.53 -7.46
C ILE A 237 -2.38 7.55 -7.19
N LEU A 238 -2.14 7.83 -5.90
CA LEU A 238 -1.12 8.73 -5.42
C LEU A 238 -0.14 7.93 -4.56
N VAL A 239 1.15 8.14 -4.77
CA VAL A 239 2.20 7.43 -4.05
C VAL A 239 3.16 8.46 -3.48
N ASP A 240 3.27 8.49 -2.15
CA ASP A 240 4.33 9.23 -1.48
C ASP A 240 5.61 8.40 -1.42
N GLU A 241 6.77 9.07 -1.34
CA GLU A 241 8.08 8.41 -1.27
C GLU A 241 8.34 7.37 -2.38
N TYR A 242 7.96 7.71 -3.62
CA TYR A 242 8.13 6.83 -4.78
C TYR A 242 9.57 6.34 -5.00
N GLN A 243 10.58 7.09 -4.54
CA GLN A 243 11.99 6.66 -4.62
C GLN A 243 12.30 5.39 -3.79
N ASP A 244 11.46 5.06 -2.80
CA ASP A 244 11.64 3.91 -1.91
C ASP A 244 10.84 2.68 -2.38
N VAL A 245 10.17 2.76 -3.55
CA VAL A 245 9.32 1.70 -4.09
C VAL A 245 10.16 0.52 -4.58
N ASN A 246 9.94 -0.66 -3.98
CA ASN A 246 10.55 -1.91 -4.40
C ASN A 246 9.82 -2.56 -5.61
N HIS A 247 10.35 -3.67 -6.12
CA HIS A 247 9.82 -4.32 -7.33
C HIS A 247 8.37 -4.82 -7.15
N ALA A 248 8.05 -5.47 -6.04
CA ALA A 248 6.70 -5.96 -5.74
C ALA A 248 5.68 -4.80 -5.63
N GLN A 249 6.05 -3.71 -4.95
CA GLN A 249 5.22 -2.51 -4.85
C GLN A 249 5.00 -1.85 -6.22
N TYR A 250 6.04 -1.75 -7.04
CA TYR A 250 5.92 -1.24 -8.41
C TYR A 250 4.98 -2.12 -9.27
N ALA A 251 5.15 -3.44 -9.21
CA ALA A 251 4.31 -4.39 -9.94
C ALA A 251 2.83 -4.25 -9.53
N LEU A 252 2.56 -4.11 -8.23
CA LEU A 252 1.23 -3.85 -7.71
C LEU A 252 0.64 -2.54 -8.27
N LEU A 253 1.39 -1.44 -8.21
CA LEU A 253 0.95 -0.15 -8.73
C LEU A 253 0.64 -0.22 -10.23
N LYS A 254 1.50 -0.87 -11.01
CA LYS A 254 1.30 -1.06 -12.45
C LYS A 254 0.03 -1.86 -12.76
N LEU A 255 -0.24 -2.91 -12.00
CA LEU A 255 -1.46 -3.70 -12.13
C LEU A 255 -2.72 -2.91 -11.76
N LEU A 256 -2.64 -2.05 -10.74
CA LEU A 256 -3.75 -1.21 -10.30
C LEU A 256 -4.00 0.01 -11.22
N ALA A 257 -2.95 0.59 -11.79
CA ALA A 257 -3.08 1.69 -12.75
C ALA A 257 -3.65 1.20 -14.10
N GLY A 258 -3.26 -0.01 -14.52
CA GLY A 258 -3.64 -0.55 -15.82
C GLY A 258 -2.93 0.19 -16.96
N GLY A 259 -3.61 0.35 -18.10
CA GLY A 259 -3.07 1.08 -19.26
C GLY A 259 -3.24 2.59 -19.21
N ARG A 260 -3.40 3.18 -18.01
CA ARG A 260 -3.67 4.62 -17.79
C ARG A 260 -2.49 5.34 -17.20
#